data_AF-D2ZN96-F1
#
_entry.id   AF-D2ZN96-F1
#
_cell.length_a   1.000
_cell.length_b   1.000
_cell.length_c   1.000
_cell.angle_alpha   90.00
_cell.angle_beta   90.00
_cell.angle_gamma   90.00
#
_symmetry.space_group_name_H-M   'P 1'
#
loop_
_entity.id
_entity.type
_entity.pdbx_description
1 polymer ?
#
loop_
_entity_poly.entity_id
_entity_poly.type
_entity_poly.pdbx_seq_one_letter_code
_entity_poly.pdbx_strand_id
1 'polypeptide(L)'
;MFGNSDLKKTDLYAILVGIFCASLIVSNIIASKTFELYWVSLPCAVIIFPIIYIVNDVLAECYGYQKARMAIYLGFFMNLIAVICYNITMFLPAPAYFTADAAFHTVLGSTLRLLIASFIAYLVGSLINAKLMVYLKYKNEEKLFFRCIASTFAGEGMDAIIFITIGFLGTMPLFALLTMIVAQALFKTAYEVVVYPVTRKVIQNVKALDDY
;
A
#
# COMPACT_ATOMS: atom_id res chain seq x y z
N MET A 1 32.28 -1.70 16.11
CA MET A 1 31.99 -0.26 16.21
C MET A 1 30.49 0.00 16.01
N PHE A 2 29.63 -0.73 16.74
CA PHE A 2 28.17 -0.54 16.78
C PHE A 2 27.71 -0.79 18.23
N GLY A 3 28.13 0.09 19.14
CA GLY A 3 27.68 0.10 20.52
C GLY A 3 26.67 1.22 20.69
N ASN A 4 25.51 0.91 21.31
CA ASN A 4 24.47 1.84 21.76
C ASN A 4 24.20 3.04 20.85
N SER A 5 23.58 2.82 19.69
CA SER A 5 22.69 3.84 19.16
C SER A 5 21.34 3.65 19.84
N ASP A 6 21.08 4.40 20.91
CA ASP A 6 19.73 4.52 21.48
C ASP A 6 18.84 5.13 20.39
N LEU A 7 18.22 4.26 19.60
CA LEU A 7 17.35 4.62 18.49
C LEU A 7 16.18 5.41 19.06
N LYS A 8 16.15 6.71 18.80
CA LYS A 8 15.09 7.60 19.27
C LYS A 8 13.84 7.40 18.43
N LYS A 9 12.67 7.69 19.00
CA LYS A 9 11.41 7.62 18.24
C LYS A 9 11.44 8.48 16.99
N THR A 10 12.09 9.65 16.99
CA THR A 10 12.21 10.52 15.81
C THR A 10 13.02 9.89 14.69
N ASP A 11 14.14 9.23 15.01
CA ASP A 11 14.97 8.55 14.00
C ASP A 11 14.22 7.35 13.41
N LEU A 12 13.53 6.60 14.27
CA LEU A 12 12.69 5.49 13.85
C LEU A 12 11.51 5.96 12.97
N TYR A 13 10.92 7.12 13.26
CA TYR A 13 9.88 7.71 12.40
C TYR A 13 10.42 7.95 11.00
N ALA A 14 11.59 8.58 10.88
CA ALA A 14 12.21 8.85 9.58
C ALA A 14 12.52 7.56 8.82
N ILE A 15 13.03 6.53 9.51
CA ILE A 15 13.27 5.20 8.93
C ILE A 15 11.98 4.58 8.42
N LEU A 16 10.92 4.57 9.24
CA LEU A 16 9.62 4.00 8.88
C LEU A 16 9.00 4.73 7.68
N VAL A 17 9.07 6.05 7.65
CA VAL A 17 8.61 6.86 6.51
C VAL A 17 9.43 6.55 5.26
N GLY A 18 10.76 6.40 5.38
CA GLY A 18 11.62 6.00 4.26
C GLY A 18 11.25 4.62 3.71
N ILE A 19 11.04 3.64 4.59
CA ILE A 19 10.58 2.29 4.23
C ILE A 19 9.21 2.36 3.55
N PHE A 20 8.27 3.16 4.08
CA PHE A 20 6.96 3.34 3.49
C PHE A 20 7.04 3.91 2.07
N CYS A 21 7.77 5.01 1.88
CA CYS A 21 7.94 5.65 0.58
C CYS A 21 8.57 4.69 -0.44
N ALA A 22 9.66 4.01 -0.07
CA ALA A 22 10.32 3.04 -0.94
C ALA A 22 9.39 1.86 -1.29
N SER A 23 8.69 1.32 -0.29
CA SER A 23 7.73 0.23 -0.46
C SER A 23 6.61 0.64 -1.41
N LEU A 24 6.06 1.84 -1.27
CA LEU A 24 5.00 2.34 -2.14
C LEU A 24 5.48 2.48 -3.59
N ILE A 25 6.67 3.04 -3.81
CA ILE A 25 7.27 3.16 -5.15
C ILE A 25 7.47 1.79 -5.78
N VAL A 26 8.13 0.87 -5.06
CA VAL A 26 8.38 -0.49 -5.58
C VAL A 26 7.07 -1.20 -5.85
N SER A 27 6.08 -1.09 -4.94
CA SER A 27 4.77 -1.73 -5.11
C SER A 27 4.06 -1.29 -6.39
N ASN A 28 4.12 -0.01 -6.75
CA ASN A 28 3.49 0.49 -7.98
C ASN A 28 4.17 -0.03 -9.24
N ILE A 29 5.49 -0.22 -9.22
CA ILE A 29 6.21 -0.79 -10.37
C ILE A 29 5.86 -2.27 -10.52
N ILE A 30 5.98 -3.04 -9.44
CA ILE A 30 5.75 -4.49 -9.50
C ILE A 30 4.26 -4.86 -9.62
N ALA A 31 3.34 -3.95 -9.31
CA ALA A 31 1.91 -4.13 -9.54
C ALA A 31 1.59 -4.40 -11.01
N SER A 32 2.35 -3.82 -11.94
CA SER A 32 2.19 -4.04 -13.39
C SER A 32 2.35 -5.51 -13.80
N LYS A 33 3.09 -6.29 -13.00
CA LYS A 33 3.27 -7.72 -13.18
C LYS A 33 2.27 -8.48 -12.32
N THR A 34 1.55 -9.42 -12.94
CA THR A 34 0.70 -10.38 -12.23
C THR A 34 1.38 -11.75 -12.15
N PHE A 35 0.97 -12.54 -11.17
CA PHE A 35 1.30 -13.96 -11.07
C PHE A 35 0.00 -14.77 -10.92
N GLU A 36 0.05 -16.03 -11.31
CA GLU A 36 -1.07 -16.95 -11.21
C GLU A 36 -0.91 -17.89 -10.02
N LEU A 37 -1.99 -18.05 -9.27
CA LEU A 37 -2.14 -19.04 -8.21
C LEU A 37 -3.37 -19.90 -8.57
N TYR A 38 -3.12 -21.08 -9.15
CA TYR A 38 -4.15 -21.92 -9.74
C TYR A 38 -5.00 -21.16 -10.78
N TRP A 39 -6.27 -20.87 -10.47
CA TRP A 39 -7.21 -20.19 -11.38
C TRP A 39 -7.37 -18.69 -11.08
N VAL A 40 -6.50 -18.12 -10.24
CA VAL A 40 -6.59 -16.74 -9.78
C VAL A 40 -5.32 -15.98 -10.11
N SER A 41 -5.45 -14.81 -10.73
CA SER A 41 -4.34 -13.88 -10.92
C SER A 41 -4.29 -12.84 -9.81
N LEU A 42 -3.09 -12.50 -9.35
CA LEU A 42 -2.84 -11.44 -8.37
C LEU A 42 -1.69 -10.53 -8.84
N PRO A 43 -1.73 -9.22 -8.54
CA PRO A 43 -0.59 -8.35 -8.77
C PRO A 43 0.58 -8.77 -7.87
N CYS A 44 1.82 -8.74 -8.38
CA CYS A 44 3.01 -9.04 -7.57
C CYS A 44 3.21 -8.04 -6.41
N ALA A 45 2.53 -6.89 -6.43
CA ALA A 45 2.52 -5.91 -5.34
C ALA A 45 2.08 -6.48 -3.99
N VAL A 46 1.31 -7.59 -3.98
CA VAL A 46 0.90 -8.27 -2.74
C VAL A 46 2.07 -8.69 -1.85
N ILE A 47 3.28 -8.85 -2.41
CA ILE A 47 4.49 -9.22 -1.67
C ILE A 47 4.96 -8.08 -0.74
N ILE A 48 4.64 -6.82 -1.08
CA ILE A 48 5.08 -5.64 -0.33
C ILE A 48 4.03 -5.15 0.68
N PHE A 49 2.75 -5.46 0.46
CA PHE A 49 1.66 -5.14 1.39
C PHE A 49 1.97 -5.50 2.86
N PRO A 50 2.58 -6.66 3.17
CA PRO A 50 3.22 -6.95 4.44
C PRO A 50 3.90 -5.78 5.16
N ILE A 51 4.87 -5.20 4.46
CA ILE A 51 5.76 -4.18 5.00
C ILE A 51 4.97 -2.89 5.16
N ILE A 52 4.16 -2.54 4.15
CA ILE A 52 3.34 -1.33 4.16
C ILE A 52 2.35 -1.35 5.34
N TYR A 53 1.69 -2.48 5.60
CA TYR A 53 0.72 -2.60 6.69
C TYR A 53 1.37 -2.50 8.06
N ILE A 54 2.46 -3.24 8.30
CA ILE A 54 3.20 -3.14 9.57
C ILE A 54 3.66 -1.69 9.80
N VAL A 55 4.24 -1.05 8.78
CA VAL A 55 4.73 0.32 8.91
C VAL A 55 3.57 1.29 9.17
N ASN A 56 2.45 1.17 8.45
CA ASN A 56 1.27 2.00 8.67
C ASN A 56 0.70 1.84 10.08
N ASP A 57 0.61 0.61 10.58
CA ASP A 57 0.10 0.33 11.93
C ASP A 57 1.02 0.95 12.98
N VAL A 58 2.35 0.78 12.84
CA VAL A 58 3.32 1.38 13.75
C VAL A 58 3.25 2.92 13.68
N LEU A 59 3.15 3.51 12.50
CA LEU A 59 3.03 4.96 12.32
C LEU A 59 1.74 5.51 12.97
N ALA A 60 0.60 4.85 12.75
CA ALA A 60 -0.68 5.25 13.32
C ALA A 60 -0.69 5.12 14.85
N GLU A 61 -0.18 4.01 15.37
CA GLU A 61 -0.27 3.65 16.78
C GLU A 61 0.80 4.33 17.66
N CYS A 62 2.02 4.53 17.14
CA CYS A 62 3.14 5.06 17.93
C CYS A 62 3.37 6.55 17.74
N TYR A 63 3.02 7.10 16.56
CA TYR A 63 3.28 8.50 16.20
C TYR A 63 1.99 9.32 16.02
N GLY A 64 0.84 8.65 16.08
CA GLY A 64 -0.47 9.27 15.98
C GLY A 64 -0.90 9.58 14.55
N TYR A 65 -2.20 9.84 14.43
CA TYR A 65 -2.88 9.94 13.15
C TYR A 65 -2.36 11.07 12.24
N GLN A 66 -1.95 12.22 12.79
CA GLN A 66 -1.42 13.32 12.00
C GLN A 66 -0.10 12.96 11.29
N LYS A 67 0.83 12.31 12.01
CA LYS A 67 2.13 11.89 11.48
C LYS A 67 2.01 10.73 10.51
N ALA A 68 1.09 9.79 10.77
CA ALA A 68 0.78 8.72 9.84
C ALA A 68 0.21 9.26 8.51
N ARG A 69 -0.75 10.21 8.58
CA ARG A 69 -1.30 10.86 7.38
C ARG A 69 -0.23 11.62 6.59
N MET A 70 0.67 12.32 7.27
CA MET A 70 1.79 13.00 6.62
C MET A 70 2.70 12.02 5.86
N ALA A 71 3.04 10.88 6.48
CA ALA A 71 3.84 9.83 5.85
C ALA A 71 3.18 9.32 4.56
N ILE A 72 1.86 9.14 4.58
CA ILE A 72 1.09 8.67 3.44
C ILE A 72 1.12 9.68 2.29
N TYR A 73 0.85 10.95 2.57
CA TYR A 73 0.94 12.00 1.54
C TYR A 73 2.34 12.14 0.98
N LEU A 74 3.37 12.04 1.84
CA LEU A 74 4.75 12.06 1.40
C LEU A 74 5.06 10.86 0.49
N GLY A 75 4.61 9.66 0.83
CA GLY A 75 4.81 8.47 0.00
C GLY A 75 4.18 8.63 -1.39
N PHE A 76 2.93 9.07 -1.48
CA PHE A 76 2.30 9.33 -2.78
C PHE A 76 2.99 10.43 -3.57
N PHE A 77 3.45 11.49 -2.90
CA PHE A 77 4.21 12.56 -3.54
C PHE A 77 5.57 12.07 -4.07
N MET A 78 6.31 11.26 -3.28
CA MET A 78 7.56 10.63 -3.73
C MET A 78 7.31 9.68 -4.91
N ASN A 79 6.19 8.96 -4.91
CA ASN A 79 5.80 8.10 -6.02
C ASN A 79 5.49 8.89 -7.29
N LEU A 80 4.80 10.04 -7.16
CA LEU A 80 4.59 10.96 -8.28
C LEU A 80 5.91 11.45 -8.89
N ILE A 81 6.90 11.83 -8.06
CA ILE A 81 8.23 12.20 -8.54
C ILE A 81 8.85 11.05 -9.34
N ALA A 82 8.80 9.83 -8.81
CA ALA A 82 9.33 8.66 -9.51
C ALA A 82 8.63 8.45 -10.87
N VAL A 83 7.30 8.53 -10.93
CA VAL A 83 6.53 8.43 -12.17
C VAL A 83 6.89 9.53 -13.17
N ILE A 84 7.11 10.77 -12.71
CA ILE A 84 7.57 11.87 -13.59
C ILE A 84 8.93 11.52 -14.18
N CYS A 85 9.88 11.05 -13.37
CA CYS A 85 11.20 10.63 -13.85
C CYS A 85 11.09 9.48 -14.87
N TYR A 86 10.21 8.49 -14.63
CA TYR A 86 9.98 7.40 -15.58
C TYR A 86 9.42 7.90 -16.91
N ASN A 87 8.45 8.82 -16.88
CA ASN A 87 7.88 9.40 -18.09
C ASN A 87 8.90 10.23 -18.87
N ILE A 88 9.72 11.04 -18.19
CA ILE A 88 10.81 11.78 -18.84
C ILE A 88 11.79 10.80 -19.50
N THR A 89 12.15 9.72 -18.80
CA THR A 89 13.09 8.72 -19.33
C THR A 89 12.53 8.02 -20.57
N MET A 90 11.27 7.62 -20.55
CA MET A 90 10.57 7.02 -21.70
C MET A 90 10.38 8.00 -22.88
N PHE A 91 10.40 9.31 -22.63
CA PHE A 91 10.28 10.30 -23.71
C PHE A 91 11.63 10.53 -24.43
N LEU A 92 12.75 10.30 -23.75
CA LEU A 92 14.07 10.50 -24.32
C LEU A 92 14.41 9.37 -25.32
N PRO A 93 14.97 9.70 -26.50
CA PRO A 93 15.30 8.69 -27.48
C PRO A 93 16.42 7.76 -26.97
N ALA A 94 16.18 6.45 -27.07
CA ALA A 94 17.21 5.46 -26.78
C ALA A 94 18.32 5.47 -27.84
N PRO A 95 19.60 5.36 -27.44
CA PRO A 95 20.69 5.15 -28.39
C PRO A 95 20.58 3.77 -29.04
N ALA A 96 21.12 3.60 -30.26
CA ALA A 96 20.97 2.37 -31.05
C ALA A 96 21.44 1.07 -30.36
N TYR A 97 22.36 1.16 -29.39
CA TYR A 97 22.85 0.00 -28.63
C TYR A 97 21.93 -0.40 -27.45
N PHE A 98 20.96 0.44 -27.07
CA PHE A 98 20.03 0.12 -25.99
C PHE A 98 18.84 -0.66 -26.54
N THR A 99 18.88 -1.99 -26.43
CA THR A 99 17.88 -2.89 -27.01
C THR A 99 16.63 -3.10 -26.14
N ALA A 100 16.61 -2.55 -24.93
CA ALA A 100 15.56 -2.78 -23.95
C ALA A 100 14.47 -1.69 -23.92
N ASP A 101 14.48 -0.75 -24.87
CA ASP A 101 13.57 0.40 -24.89
C ASP A 101 12.09 0.00 -24.84
N ALA A 102 11.67 -0.91 -25.74
CA ALA A 102 10.31 -1.42 -25.75
C ALA A 102 9.89 -2.10 -24.44
N ALA A 103 10.82 -2.83 -23.79
CA ALA A 103 10.57 -3.46 -22.50
C ALA A 103 10.44 -2.42 -21.39
N PHE A 104 11.24 -1.36 -21.43
CA PHE A 104 11.19 -0.23 -20.50
C PHE A 104 9.83 0.48 -20.56
N HIS A 105 9.34 0.75 -21.78
CA HIS A 105 8.00 1.29 -22.02
C HIS A 105 6.88 0.36 -21.54
N THR A 106 7.05 -0.95 -21.74
CA THR A 106 6.05 -1.94 -21.31
C THR A 106 5.90 -1.97 -19.79
N VAL A 107 7.02 -1.97 -19.05
CA VAL A 107 6.99 -2.03 -17.58
C VAL A 107 6.59 -0.68 -16.99
N LEU A 108 7.26 0.41 -17.38
CA LEU A 108 7.09 1.70 -16.73
C LEU A 108 5.93 2.54 -17.28
N GLY A 109 5.43 2.24 -18.49
CA GLY A 109 4.30 2.95 -19.10
C GLY A 109 3.00 2.85 -18.32
N SER A 110 2.86 1.81 -17.48
CA SER A 110 1.69 1.62 -16.63
C SER A 110 1.76 2.37 -15.29
N THR A 111 2.93 2.93 -14.93
CA THR A 111 3.16 3.47 -13.57
C THR A 111 2.30 4.69 -13.25
N LEU A 112 2.01 5.57 -14.21
CA LEU A 112 1.09 6.69 -14.01
C LEU A 112 -0.34 6.21 -13.72
N ARG A 113 -0.80 5.20 -14.47
CA ARG A 113 -2.11 4.59 -14.28
C ARG A 113 -2.21 3.94 -12.90
N LEU A 114 -1.18 3.21 -12.47
CA LEU A 114 -1.13 2.54 -11.17
C LEU A 114 -0.99 3.53 -10.00
N LEU A 115 -0.29 4.65 -10.19
CA LEU A 115 -0.25 5.76 -9.24
C LEU A 115 -1.65 6.36 -9.02
N ILE A 116 -2.36 6.66 -10.11
CA ILE A 116 -3.72 7.21 -10.04
C ILE A 116 -4.66 6.18 -9.38
N ALA A 117 -4.58 4.92 -9.78
CA ALA A 117 -5.36 3.84 -9.19
C ALA A 117 -5.13 3.71 -7.68
N SER A 118 -3.88 3.64 -7.23
CA SER A 118 -3.53 3.51 -5.81
C SER A 118 -3.93 4.74 -4.99
N PHE A 119 -3.76 5.94 -5.54
CA PHE A 119 -4.12 7.17 -4.84
C PHE A 119 -5.64 7.29 -4.64
N ILE A 120 -6.43 7.05 -5.69
CA ILE A 120 -7.90 7.11 -5.61
C ILE A 120 -8.44 5.98 -4.73
N ALA A 121 -7.92 4.76 -4.88
CA ALA A 121 -8.29 3.61 -4.07
C ALA A 121 -8.07 3.89 -2.57
N TYR A 122 -6.86 4.35 -2.22
CA TYR A 122 -6.54 4.70 -0.85
C TYR A 122 -7.45 5.82 -0.31
N LEU A 123 -7.67 6.88 -1.09
CA LEU A 123 -8.50 8.00 -0.65
C LEU A 123 -9.95 7.56 -0.39
N VAL A 124 -10.55 6.84 -1.32
CA VAL A 124 -11.95 6.41 -1.20
C VAL A 124 -12.10 5.31 -0.15
N GLY A 125 -11.21 4.33 -0.13
CA GLY A 125 -11.20 3.23 0.84
C GLY A 125 -11.05 3.74 2.28
N SER A 126 -10.09 4.64 2.52
CA SER A 126 -9.89 5.24 3.84
C SER A 126 -11.07 6.10 4.29
N LEU A 127 -11.71 6.85 3.37
CA LEU A 127 -12.91 7.62 3.67
C LEU A 127 -14.11 6.74 4.02
N ILE A 128 -14.33 5.65 3.29
CA ILE A 128 -15.41 4.70 3.57
C ILE A 128 -15.17 4.01 4.92
N ASN A 129 -13.95 3.55 5.18
CA ASN A 129 -13.58 2.96 6.45
C ASN A 129 -13.90 3.93 7.60
N ALA A 130 -13.38 5.15 7.54
CA ALA A 130 -13.59 6.16 8.58
C ALA A 130 -15.08 6.50 8.79
N LYS A 131 -15.83 6.73 7.69
CA LYS A 131 -17.27 7.04 7.77
C LYS A 131 -18.06 5.89 8.38
N LEU A 132 -17.79 4.66 7.97
CA LEU A 132 -18.50 3.50 8.49
C LEU A 132 -18.15 3.24 9.96
N MET A 133 -16.89 3.43 10.34
CA MET A 133 -16.44 3.31 11.73
C MET A 133 -17.16 4.30 12.67
N VAL A 134 -17.35 5.55 12.22
CA VAL A 134 -18.11 6.58 12.97
C VAL A 134 -19.60 6.24 13.00
N TYR A 135 -20.20 5.87 11.86
CA TYR A 135 -21.61 5.50 11.78
C TYR A 135 -21.95 4.32 12.71
N LEU A 136 -21.13 3.27 12.69
CA LEU A 136 -21.35 2.10 13.55
C LEU A 136 -21.03 2.37 15.01
N LYS A 137 -20.18 3.37 15.33
CA LYS A 137 -19.99 3.83 16.72
C LYS A 137 -21.29 4.35 17.30
N TYR A 138 -22.02 5.16 16.53
CA TYR A 138 -23.30 5.72 16.96
C TYR A 138 -24.37 4.64 17.20
N LYS A 139 -24.36 3.56 16.41
CA LYS A 139 -25.36 2.49 16.50
C LYS A 139 -25.02 1.39 17.51
N ASN A 140 -23.74 1.02 17.59
CA ASN A 140 -23.26 -0.16 18.30
C ASN A 140 -21.98 0.17 19.10
N GLU A 141 -22.03 1.16 19.99
CA GLU A 141 -20.85 1.68 20.70
C GLU A 141 -20.02 0.57 21.38
N GLU A 142 -20.70 -0.32 22.09
CA GLU A 142 -20.17 -1.48 22.84
C GLU A 142 -19.44 -2.51 21.95
N LYS A 143 -19.74 -2.56 20.65
CA LYS A 143 -19.27 -3.63 19.73
C LYS A 143 -18.07 -3.19 18.90
N LEU A 144 -16.99 -2.74 19.55
CA LEU A 144 -15.78 -2.24 18.89
C LEU A 144 -15.20 -3.22 17.85
N PHE A 145 -15.11 -4.50 18.18
CA PHE A 145 -14.58 -5.53 17.28
C PHE A 145 -15.37 -5.64 15.97
N PHE A 146 -16.71 -5.68 16.07
CA PHE A 146 -17.59 -5.70 14.89
C PHE A 146 -17.40 -4.45 14.02
N ARG A 147 -17.28 -3.28 14.66
CA ARG A 147 -17.09 -2.01 13.98
C ARG A 147 -15.79 -2.00 13.17
N CYS A 148 -14.69 -2.44 13.76
CA CYS A 148 -13.39 -2.52 13.09
C CYS A 148 -13.44 -3.47 11.90
N ILE A 149 -13.98 -4.68 12.06
CA ILE A 149 -14.06 -5.65 10.95
C ILE A 149 -14.94 -5.12 9.82
N ALA A 150 -16.13 -4.60 10.15
CA ALA A 150 -17.06 -4.11 9.14
C ALA A 150 -16.49 -2.88 8.38
N SER A 151 -15.85 -1.95 9.09
CA SER A 151 -15.24 -0.76 8.47
C SER A 151 -14.03 -1.10 7.62
N THR A 152 -13.17 -2.03 8.09
CA THR A 152 -12.02 -2.52 7.32
C THR A 152 -12.46 -3.30 6.09
N PHE A 153 -13.42 -4.22 6.22
CA PHE A 153 -13.95 -4.96 5.08
C PHE A 153 -14.54 -4.04 4.00
N ALA A 154 -15.32 -3.03 4.40
CA ALA A 154 -15.87 -2.06 3.46
C ALA A 154 -14.79 -1.16 2.82
N GLY A 155 -13.82 -0.72 3.62
CA GLY A 155 -12.72 0.15 3.18
C GLY A 155 -11.76 -0.56 2.22
N GLU A 156 -11.19 -1.69 2.64
CA GLU A 156 -10.26 -2.50 1.85
C GLU A 156 -10.95 -3.14 0.65
N GLY A 157 -12.23 -3.52 0.78
CA GLY A 157 -13.04 -3.99 -0.34
C GLY A 157 -13.18 -2.93 -1.42
N MET A 158 -13.51 -1.68 -1.03
CA MET A 158 -13.59 -0.59 -1.99
C MET A 158 -12.21 -0.21 -2.57
N ASP A 159 -11.16 -0.22 -1.75
CA ASP A 159 -9.78 -0.02 -2.19
C ASP A 159 -9.43 -1.03 -3.30
N ALA A 160 -9.64 -2.32 -3.06
CA ALA A 160 -9.37 -3.38 -4.04
C ALA A 160 -10.20 -3.21 -5.33
N ILE A 161 -11.50 -2.90 -5.20
CA ILE A 161 -12.38 -2.67 -6.35
C ILE A 161 -11.84 -1.51 -7.21
N ILE A 162 -11.53 -0.37 -6.60
CA ILE A 162 -11.07 0.83 -7.32
C ILE A 162 -9.67 0.59 -7.90
N PHE A 163 -8.74 0.07 -7.12
CA PHE A 163 -7.37 -0.16 -7.54
C PHE A 163 -7.32 -1.09 -8.74
N ILE A 164 -8.02 -2.23 -8.67
CA ILE A 164 -7.98 -3.21 -9.76
C ILE A 164 -8.73 -2.70 -10.99
N THR A 165 -9.88 -2.05 -10.80
CA THR A 165 -10.64 -1.50 -11.92
C THR A 165 -9.83 -0.42 -12.64
N ILE A 166 -9.36 0.60 -11.93
CA ILE A 166 -8.58 1.67 -12.57
C ILE A 166 -7.25 1.13 -13.08
N GLY A 167 -6.57 0.26 -12.35
CA GLY A 167 -5.25 -0.27 -12.69
C GLY A 167 -5.24 -1.21 -13.90
N PHE A 168 -6.28 -2.03 -14.08
CA PHE A 168 -6.23 -3.17 -15.02
C PHE A 168 -7.39 -3.26 -16.02
N LEU A 169 -8.43 -2.43 -15.92
CA LEU A 169 -9.52 -2.45 -16.91
C LEU A 169 -8.99 -2.24 -18.34
N GLY A 170 -9.39 -3.12 -19.27
CA GLY A 170 -8.90 -3.10 -20.65
C GLY A 170 -7.49 -3.64 -20.86
N THR A 171 -6.81 -4.14 -19.81
CA THR A 171 -5.50 -4.81 -19.93
C THR A 171 -5.58 -6.33 -19.82
N MET A 172 -6.70 -6.85 -19.31
CA MET A 172 -6.93 -8.28 -19.08
C MET A 172 -8.41 -8.64 -19.27
N PRO A 173 -8.76 -9.92 -19.43
CA PRO A 173 -10.15 -10.36 -19.52
C PRO A 173 -10.98 -9.94 -18.29
N LEU A 174 -12.24 -9.57 -18.51
CA LEU A 174 -13.13 -9.11 -17.43
C LEU A 174 -13.31 -10.16 -16.33
N PHE A 175 -13.38 -11.44 -16.70
CA PHE A 175 -13.45 -12.53 -15.74
C PHE A 175 -12.21 -12.57 -14.82
N ALA A 176 -11.01 -12.46 -15.40
CA ALA A 176 -9.77 -12.40 -14.63
C ALA A 176 -9.75 -11.19 -13.69
N LEU A 177 -10.19 -10.02 -14.17
CA LEU A 177 -10.30 -8.79 -13.37
C LEU A 177 -11.24 -8.98 -12.16
N LEU A 178 -12.43 -9.54 -12.35
CA LEU A 178 -13.39 -9.79 -11.27
C LEU A 178 -12.85 -10.80 -10.26
N THR A 179 -12.23 -11.89 -10.72
CA THR A 179 -11.61 -12.87 -9.82
C THR A 179 -10.44 -12.27 -9.03
N MET A 180 -9.67 -11.37 -9.65
CA MET A 180 -8.57 -10.66 -9.01
C MET A 180 -9.06 -9.72 -7.90
N ILE A 181 -10.21 -9.06 -8.06
CA ILE A 181 -10.81 -8.21 -7.00
C ILE A 181 -11.11 -9.04 -5.76
N VAL A 182 -11.83 -10.14 -5.95
CA VAL A 182 -12.22 -11.02 -4.83
C VAL A 182 -10.99 -11.63 -4.19
N ALA A 183 -10.05 -12.12 -4.99
CA ALA A 183 -8.83 -12.72 -4.49
C ALA A 183 -7.95 -11.73 -3.73
N GLN A 184 -7.81 -10.49 -4.20
CA GLN A 184 -7.00 -9.50 -3.52
C GLN A 184 -7.61 -9.14 -2.17
N ALA A 185 -8.94 -8.98 -2.09
CA ALA A 185 -9.63 -8.75 -0.82
C ALA A 185 -9.40 -9.93 0.16
N LEU A 186 -9.60 -11.17 -0.29
CA LEU A 186 -9.39 -12.36 0.53
C LEU A 186 -7.93 -12.52 0.97
N PHE A 187 -6.98 -12.28 0.07
CA PHE A 187 -5.55 -12.41 0.35
C PHE A 187 -5.10 -11.37 1.38
N LYS A 188 -5.54 -10.11 1.23
CA LYS A 188 -5.28 -9.04 2.22
C LYS A 188 -5.82 -9.42 3.60
N THR A 189 -7.06 -9.91 3.68
CA THR A 189 -7.67 -10.33 4.96
C THR A 189 -6.96 -11.54 5.57
N ALA A 190 -6.66 -12.58 4.80
CA ALA A 190 -5.96 -13.77 5.30
C ALA A 190 -4.54 -13.43 5.78
N TYR A 191 -3.87 -12.54 5.05
CA TYR A 191 -2.53 -12.08 5.40
C TYR A 191 -2.50 -11.32 6.73
N GLU A 192 -3.44 -10.40 6.95
CA GLU A 192 -3.54 -9.61 8.18
C GLU A 192 -3.61 -10.52 9.41
N VAL A 193 -4.38 -11.63 9.33
CA VAL A 193 -4.47 -12.64 10.39
C VAL A 193 -3.12 -13.32 10.66
N VAL A 194 -2.36 -13.66 9.62
CA VAL A 194 -1.06 -14.36 9.76
C VAL A 194 0.02 -13.45 10.34
N VAL A 195 0.02 -12.17 9.99
CA VAL A 195 1.09 -11.24 10.36
C VAL A 195 0.80 -10.41 11.59
N TYR A 196 -0.46 -10.41 12.04
CA TYR A 196 -0.87 -9.82 13.30
C TYR A 196 0.07 -10.08 14.50
N PRO A 197 0.59 -11.31 14.74
CA PRO A 197 1.52 -11.57 15.85
C PRO A 197 2.84 -10.78 15.72
N VAL A 198 3.34 -10.63 14.49
CA VAL A 198 4.57 -9.88 14.20
C VAL A 198 4.32 -8.39 14.38
N THR A 199 3.23 -7.87 13.82
CA THR A 199 2.82 -6.46 13.98
C THR A 199 2.71 -6.10 15.46
N ARG A 200 2.05 -6.94 16.26
CA ARG A 200 1.91 -6.73 17.70
C ARG A 200 3.26 -6.61 18.41
N LYS A 201 4.21 -7.51 18.08
CA LYS A 201 5.55 -7.50 18.69
C LYS A 201 6.34 -6.24 18.31
N VAL A 202 6.25 -5.81 17.05
CA VAL A 202 6.89 -4.57 16.59
C VAL A 202 6.33 -3.36 17.33
N ILE A 203 5.00 -3.21 17.40
CA ILE A 203 4.36 -2.09 18.11
C ILE A 203 4.80 -2.04 19.59
N GLN A 204 4.82 -3.18 20.28
CA GLN A 204 5.25 -3.23 21.69
C GLN A 204 6.70 -2.74 21.87
N ASN A 205 7.61 -3.18 21.00
CA ASN A 205 9.00 -2.75 21.04
C ASN A 205 9.14 -1.24 20.76
N VAL A 206 8.36 -0.70 19.80
CA VAL A 206 8.42 0.74 19.47
C VAL A 206 7.85 1.60 20.59
N LYS A 207 6.76 1.17 21.23
CA LYS A 207 6.18 1.89 22.38
C LYS A 207 7.12 1.92 23.59
N ALA A 208 7.98 0.91 23.75
CA ALA A 208 8.95 0.82 24.83
C ALA A 208 10.17 1.75 24.66
N LEU A 209 10.33 2.41 23.51
CA LEU A 209 11.39 3.39 23.29
C LEU A 209 11.06 4.71 23.99
N ASP A 210 12.10 5.44 24.37
CA ASP A 210 11.97 6.79 24.91
C ASP A 210 11.52 7.78 23.82
N ASP A 211 10.71 8.76 24.21
CA ASP A 211 10.17 9.78 23.30
C ASP A 211 11.25 10.75 22.78
N TYR A 212 12.43 10.80 23.45
CA TYR A 212 13.49 11.78 23.21
C TYR A 212 14.90 11.27 23.46
#